data_AF-R0MC22-F1
#
_entry.id   AF-R0MC22-F1
#
_cell.length_a   1.000
_cell.length_b   1.000
_cell.length_c   1.000
_cell.angle_alpha   90.00
_cell.angle_beta   90.00
_cell.angle_gamma   90.00
#
_symmetry.space_group_name_H-M   'P 1'
#
loop_
_entity.id
_entity.type
_entity.pdbx_description
1 polymer ?
#
loop_
_entity_poly.entity_id
_entity_poly.type
_entity_poly.pdbx_seq_one_letter_code
_entity_poly.pdbx_strand_id
1 'polypeptide(L)'
;MYGIGPFEINISDRRILISILKMAQVEEKDIGTISSTIDKVEKLSKEELDKEFELKGLSKGQIEIIHKYISQKGDKEVKGGDTKDLGNKVRDMGLNKGTLKEPLRDTGSLKDLTINPQDTTTPLSPLDPNISILNFLKNDPIYLLPECKEAISNLESLLRYADIYGFRKNLKINLSLARGLDYYTGLIIEASYKNSEVGSVLGGGRYDNLISGFQKGNKIPCAGFSIGISRIFSLLIPSFSKESEIQVFVSSSGGLFLEERMKILKKLRSHKIKSETFYTKRYNLNEHKENCIKKGIKYLIVVGQGEIEKGTVVIMELGKEKKLELGKEKKMEVDFDEMNKYINCRMSLHPPMSLDPPPSEREPFH
;
A
#
# COMPACT_ATOMS: atom_id res chain seq x y z
N MET A 1 9.69 -5.17 -2.60
CA MET A 1 8.30 -4.67 -2.53
C MET A 1 7.39 -5.89 -2.66
N TYR A 2 6.42 -6.06 -1.76
CA TYR A 2 5.71 -7.32 -1.41
C TYR A 2 4.94 -8.08 -2.53
N GLY A 3 5.19 -7.83 -3.82
CA GLY A 3 4.53 -8.53 -4.92
C GLY A 3 3.03 -8.22 -5.09
N ILE A 4 2.53 -7.22 -4.37
CA ILE A 4 1.09 -6.87 -4.25
C ILE A 4 0.57 -5.92 -5.34
N GLY A 5 1.29 -5.83 -6.46
CA GLY A 5 0.86 -5.04 -7.62
C GLY A 5 1.16 -3.53 -7.54
N PRO A 6 0.76 -2.77 -8.59
CA PRO A 6 1.02 -1.34 -8.68
C PRO A 6 0.13 -0.54 -7.72
N PHE A 7 0.67 0.56 -7.19
CA PHE A 7 -0.02 1.47 -6.29
C PHE A 7 0.02 2.90 -6.82
N GLU A 8 -0.91 3.72 -6.34
CA GLU A 8 -1.00 5.15 -6.58
C GLU A 8 -1.00 5.89 -5.23
N ILE A 9 -0.33 7.03 -5.17
CA ILE A 9 -0.29 7.92 -4.01
C ILE A 9 -0.96 9.23 -4.41
N ASN A 10 -2.16 9.44 -3.92
CA ASN A 10 -2.84 10.72 -3.99
C ASN A 10 -2.24 11.69 -2.98
N ILE A 11 -1.95 12.91 -3.43
CA ILE A 11 -1.43 14.00 -2.60
C ILE A 11 -2.30 15.24 -2.75
N SER A 12 -2.41 16.01 -1.68
CA SER A 12 -3.07 17.32 -1.68
C SER A 12 -2.46 18.20 -0.59
N ASP A 13 -2.94 19.42 -0.43
CA ASP A 13 -2.56 20.29 0.69
C ASP A 13 -3.81 20.93 1.29
N ARG A 14 -3.94 20.85 2.61
CA ARG A 14 -5.06 21.40 3.37
C ARG A 14 -5.33 22.87 3.02
N ARG A 15 -4.28 23.66 2.80
CA ARG A 15 -4.41 25.09 2.51
C ARG A 15 -5.05 25.34 1.14
N ILE A 16 -4.86 24.44 0.18
CA ILE A 16 -5.54 24.52 -1.12
C ILE A 16 -7.04 24.26 -0.93
N LEU A 17 -7.41 23.21 -0.19
CA LEU A 17 -8.82 22.92 0.13
C LEU A 17 -9.49 24.11 0.83
N ILE A 18 -8.85 24.69 1.84
CA ILE A 18 -9.37 25.89 2.52
C ILE A 18 -9.51 27.07 1.56
N SER A 19 -8.55 27.25 0.65
CA SER A 19 -8.59 28.30 -0.37
C SER A 19 -9.75 28.11 -1.34
N ILE A 20 -10.05 26.88 -1.74
CA ILE A 20 -11.21 26.55 -2.60
C ILE A 20 -12.50 26.95 -1.90
N LEU A 21 -12.65 26.59 -0.63
CA LEU A 21 -13.86 26.92 0.16
C LEU A 21 -14.00 28.43 0.38
N LYS A 22 -12.89 29.16 0.59
CA LYS A 22 -12.89 30.63 0.63
C LYS A 22 -13.33 31.26 -0.69
N MET A 23 -12.83 30.75 -1.82
CA MET A 23 -13.27 31.22 -3.15
C MET A 23 -14.76 30.97 -3.39
N ALA A 24 -15.30 29.88 -2.85
CA ALA A 24 -16.73 29.58 -2.86
C ALA A 24 -17.51 30.33 -1.76
N GLN A 25 -16.89 31.26 -1.03
CA GLN A 25 -17.52 32.04 0.04
C GLN A 25 -18.23 31.16 1.10
N VAL A 26 -17.63 30.02 1.44
CA VAL A 26 -18.12 29.17 2.53
C VAL A 26 -17.70 29.78 3.86
N GLU A 27 -18.66 29.96 4.76
CA GLU A 27 -18.44 30.52 6.09
C GLU A 27 -17.48 29.64 6.92
N GLU A 28 -16.65 30.24 7.77
CA GLU A 28 -15.61 29.52 8.52
C GLU A 28 -16.18 28.38 9.38
N LYS A 29 -17.35 28.59 9.98
CA LYS A 29 -18.06 27.59 10.79
C LYS A 29 -18.47 26.34 9.99
N ASP A 30 -18.66 26.48 8.68
CA ASP A 30 -19.19 25.43 7.81
C ASP A 30 -18.07 24.67 7.08
N ILE A 31 -16.84 25.19 7.07
CA ILE A 31 -15.67 24.60 6.39
C ILE A 31 -15.50 23.11 6.70
N GLY A 32 -15.59 22.70 7.97
CA GLY A 32 -15.42 21.30 8.37
C GLY A 32 -16.52 20.41 7.76
N THR A 33 -17.77 20.86 7.87
CA THR A 33 -18.94 20.15 7.36
C THR A 33 -18.92 20.05 5.84
N ILE A 34 -18.51 21.09 5.11
CA ILE A 34 -18.37 21.03 3.65
C ILE A 34 -17.18 20.17 3.22
N SER A 35 -16.05 20.25 3.93
CA SER A 35 -14.89 19.39 3.65
C SER A 35 -15.23 17.91 3.80
N SER A 36 -16.08 17.54 4.77
CA SER A 36 -16.55 16.15 4.93
C SER A 36 -17.46 15.68 3.79
N THR A 37 -18.18 16.57 3.11
CA THR A 37 -18.87 16.23 1.85
C THR A 37 -17.86 15.99 0.74
N ILE A 38 -16.83 16.84 0.62
CA ILE A 38 -15.78 16.70 -0.39
C ILE A 38 -15.02 15.37 -0.23
N ASP A 39 -14.77 14.89 0.99
CA ASP A 39 -14.15 13.57 1.23
C ASP A 39 -14.96 12.38 0.66
N LYS A 40 -16.25 12.59 0.34
CA LYS A 40 -17.15 11.58 -0.22
C LYS A 40 -17.24 11.62 -1.75
N VAL A 41 -16.53 12.54 -2.42
CA VAL A 41 -16.59 12.73 -3.88
C VAL A 41 -16.35 11.43 -4.66
N GLU A 42 -15.48 10.54 -4.19
CA GLU A 42 -15.22 9.28 -4.87
C GLU A 42 -16.30 8.21 -4.65
N LYS A 43 -17.23 8.42 -3.70
CA LYS A 43 -18.25 7.44 -3.29
C LYS A 43 -19.66 7.80 -3.76
N LEU A 44 -19.90 9.07 -4.08
CA LEU A 44 -21.22 9.59 -4.44
C LEU A 44 -21.26 9.99 -5.92
N SER A 45 -22.44 9.88 -6.52
CA SER A 45 -22.71 10.53 -7.80
C SER A 45 -22.69 12.06 -7.63
N LYS A 46 -22.56 12.78 -8.75
CA LYS A 46 -22.54 14.24 -8.73
C LYS A 46 -23.85 14.80 -8.15
N GLU A 47 -24.97 14.22 -8.53
CA GLU A 47 -26.31 14.63 -8.09
C GLU A 47 -26.51 14.41 -6.58
N GLU A 48 -25.97 13.31 -6.03
CA GLU A 48 -26.00 13.05 -4.59
C GLU A 48 -25.11 14.03 -3.81
N LEU A 49 -23.93 14.33 -4.35
CA LEU A 49 -23.00 15.29 -3.75
C LEU A 49 -23.59 16.70 -3.73
N ASP A 50 -24.21 17.14 -4.83
CA ASP A 50 -24.88 18.44 -4.96
C ASP A 50 -25.99 18.58 -3.93
N LYS A 51 -26.84 17.56 -3.80
CA LYS A 51 -27.88 17.53 -2.75
C LYS A 51 -27.29 17.63 -1.35
N GLU A 52 -26.16 16.97 -1.07
CA GLU A 52 -25.52 17.07 0.25
C GLU A 52 -24.98 18.49 0.52
N PHE A 53 -24.44 19.17 -0.49
CA PHE A 53 -24.04 20.57 -0.36
C PHE A 53 -25.23 21.51 -0.17
N GLU A 54 -26.31 21.33 -0.94
CA GLU A 54 -27.54 22.14 -0.81
C GLU A 54 -28.17 21.99 0.58
N LEU A 55 -28.24 20.77 1.11
CA LEU A 55 -28.71 20.49 2.48
C LEU A 55 -27.84 21.17 3.56
N LYS A 56 -26.57 21.41 3.24
CA LYS A 56 -25.61 22.13 4.10
C LYS A 56 -25.61 23.64 3.86
N GLY A 57 -26.57 24.15 3.07
CA GLY A 57 -26.83 25.58 2.90
C GLY A 57 -26.04 26.26 1.78
N LEU A 58 -25.38 25.50 0.90
CA LEU A 58 -24.66 26.10 -0.23
C LEU A 58 -25.63 26.42 -1.38
N SER A 59 -25.43 27.59 -1.98
CA SER A 59 -26.10 27.95 -3.23
C SER A 59 -25.45 27.25 -4.42
N LYS A 60 -26.21 27.12 -5.53
CA LYS A 60 -25.70 26.51 -6.78
C LYS A 60 -24.41 27.15 -7.29
N GLY A 61 -24.27 28.48 -7.19
CA GLY A 61 -23.04 29.16 -7.59
C GLY A 61 -21.83 28.77 -6.74
N GLN A 62 -22.01 28.57 -5.43
CA GLN A 62 -20.92 28.11 -4.55
C GLN A 62 -20.53 26.66 -4.86
N ILE A 63 -21.52 25.81 -5.14
CA ILE A 63 -21.32 24.41 -5.54
C ILE A 63 -20.55 24.33 -6.87
N GLU A 64 -20.92 25.14 -7.86
CA GLU A 64 -20.20 25.24 -9.14
C GLU A 64 -18.72 25.65 -8.95
N ILE A 65 -18.46 26.62 -8.07
CA ILE A 65 -17.09 27.03 -7.74
C ILE A 65 -16.31 25.86 -7.12
N ILE A 66 -16.90 25.10 -6.18
CA ILE A 66 -16.23 23.93 -5.59
C ILE A 66 -15.93 22.89 -6.68
N HIS A 67 -16.93 22.52 -7.50
CA HIS A 67 -16.80 21.53 -8.57
C HIS A 67 -15.71 21.86 -9.57
N LYS A 68 -15.53 23.14 -9.89
CA LYS A 68 -14.46 23.62 -10.77
C LYS A 68 -13.08 23.11 -10.34
N TYR A 69 -12.81 23.02 -9.04
CA TYR A 69 -11.52 22.56 -8.52
C TYR A 69 -11.50 21.07 -8.21
N ILE A 70 -12.50 20.53 -7.52
CA ILE A 70 -12.47 19.12 -7.08
C ILE A 70 -12.59 18.13 -8.24
N SER A 71 -13.04 18.58 -9.41
CA SER A 71 -13.15 17.76 -10.63
C SER A 71 -11.87 17.72 -11.47
N GLN A 72 -10.84 18.48 -11.10
CA GLN A 72 -9.59 18.55 -11.86
C GLN A 72 -8.85 17.21 -11.80
N LYS A 73 -8.57 16.62 -12.97
CA LYS A 73 -7.83 15.35 -13.10
C LYS A 73 -6.47 15.48 -13.79
N GLY A 74 -6.12 16.70 -14.21
CA GLY A 74 -4.89 17.01 -14.94
C GLY A 74 -4.96 16.52 -16.38
N ASP A 75 -5.19 17.45 -17.32
CA ASP A 75 -5.15 17.12 -18.75
C ASP A 75 -3.69 17.13 -19.24
N LYS A 76 -3.35 16.21 -20.15
CA LYS A 76 -1.98 16.11 -20.71
C LYS A 76 -1.58 17.33 -21.56
N GLU A 77 -2.52 18.22 -21.89
CA GLU A 77 -2.26 19.44 -22.66
C GLU A 77 -2.48 20.69 -21.78
N VAL A 78 -1.43 21.47 -21.57
CA VAL A 78 -1.49 22.77 -20.88
C VAL A 78 -1.54 23.89 -21.92
N LYS A 79 -2.63 24.67 -21.97
CA LYS A 79 -2.64 25.97 -22.65
C LYS A 79 -2.20 27.04 -21.64
N GLY A 80 -1.03 27.65 -21.86
CA GLY A 80 -0.51 28.72 -21.03
C GLY A 80 -1.41 29.97 -21.09
N GLY A 81 -1.75 30.53 -19.93
CA GLY A 81 -2.56 31.75 -19.80
C GLY A 81 -1.76 32.89 -19.18
N ASP A 82 -1.95 34.10 -19.69
CA ASP A 82 -1.24 35.33 -19.29
C ASP A 82 -1.65 35.84 -17.90
N THR A 83 -0.67 36.10 -17.04
CA THR A 83 -0.84 36.49 -15.62
C THR A 83 -1.37 37.91 -15.40
N LYS A 84 -1.46 38.74 -16.45
CA LYS A 84 -1.95 40.13 -16.36
C LYS A 84 -3.47 40.25 -16.26
N ASP A 85 -4.22 39.21 -16.60
CA ASP A 85 -5.70 39.20 -16.61
C ASP A 85 -6.33 38.86 -15.24
N LEU A 86 -5.52 38.45 -14.26
CA LEU A 86 -5.99 37.99 -12.94
C LEU A 86 -6.54 39.12 -12.07
N GLY A 87 -5.96 40.32 -12.17
CA GLY A 87 -6.34 41.47 -11.32
C GLY A 87 -7.69 42.08 -11.66
N ASN A 88 -8.13 41.99 -12.93
CA ASN A 88 -9.41 42.55 -13.37
C ASN A 88 -10.59 41.66 -12.93
N LYS A 89 -10.44 40.32 -12.98
CA LYS A 89 -11.48 39.37 -12.55
C LYS A 89 -11.80 39.43 -11.05
N VAL A 90 -10.88 39.91 -10.22
CA VAL A 90 -11.06 40.06 -8.76
C VAL A 90 -12.04 41.19 -8.41
N ARG A 91 -12.08 42.26 -9.23
CA ARG A 91 -13.04 43.36 -9.02
C ARG A 91 -14.49 42.93 -9.26
N ASP A 92 -14.70 41.98 -10.17
CA ASP A 92 -16.02 41.48 -10.51
C ASP A 92 -16.56 40.45 -9.47
N MET A 93 -15.68 39.90 -8.62
CA MET A 93 -16.04 38.90 -7.61
C MET A 93 -16.27 39.46 -6.19
N GLY A 94 -16.33 40.78 -6.02
CA GLY A 94 -16.78 41.40 -4.76
C GLY A 94 -15.85 41.25 -3.55
N LEU A 95 -14.61 40.80 -3.74
CA LEU A 95 -13.61 40.69 -2.66
C LEU A 95 -13.08 42.08 -2.29
N ASN A 96 -13.48 42.58 -1.12
CA ASN A 96 -13.08 43.89 -0.63
C ASN A 96 -11.62 43.87 -0.14
N LYS A 97 -10.83 44.92 -0.41
CA LYS A 97 -9.38 45.02 -0.08
C LYS A 97 -9.04 45.00 1.43
N GLY A 98 -10.02 44.80 2.31
CA GLY A 98 -9.91 44.99 3.77
C GLY A 98 -9.29 43.83 4.58
N THR A 99 -9.04 42.66 3.98
CA THR A 99 -8.55 41.48 4.74
C THR A 99 -7.03 41.37 4.80
N LEU A 100 -6.29 42.36 4.28
CA LEU A 100 -4.83 42.42 4.35
C LEU A 100 -4.39 43.21 5.58
N LYS A 101 -4.29 42.56 6.75
CA LYS A 101 -3.54 43.10 7.89
C LYS A 101 -2.39 42.17 8.27
N GLU A 102 -1.20 42.69 7.96
CA GLU A 102 0.17 42.53 8.47
C GLU A 102 0.78 41.16 8.86
N PRO A 103 2.08 40.96 8.56
CA PRO A 103 2.78 39.69 8.74
C PRO A 103 3.31 39.51 10.15
N LEU A 104 3.17 38.31 10.71
CA LEU A 104 3.93 37.89 11.88
C LEU A 104 5.40 37.70 11.48
N ARG A 105 6.25 38.65 11.86
CA ARG A 105 7.71 38.49 11.96
C ARG A 105 8.04 38.02 13.38
N ASP A 106 8.55 36.80 13.50
CA ASP A 106 9.84 36.54 14.17
C ASP A 106 10.24 35.08 13.90
N THR A 107 11.19 34.86 12.99
CA THR A 107 11.82 33.55 12.77
C THR A 107 13.16 33.54 13.48
N GLY A 108 13.16 32.94 14.67
CA GLY A 108 14.39 32.49 15.30
C GLY A 108 15.16 31.57 14.34
N SER A 109 16.37 32.01 14.02
CA SER A 109 17.41 31.42 13.15
C SER A 109 17.33 29.89 12.93
N LEU A 110 16.86 29.49 11.74
CA LEU A 110 17.14 28.19 11.09
C LEU A 110 18.14 28.42 9.96
N LYS A 111 19.40 28.77 10.31
CA LYS A 111 20.44 29.07 9.33
C LYS A 111 21.13 27.85 8.70
N ASP A 112 20.80 26.62 9.09
CA ASP A 112 21.59 25.45 8.67
C ASP A 112 20.88 24.45 7.73
N LEU A 113 19.78 24.85 7.06
CA LEU A 113 19.13 24.03 6.03
C LEU A 113 18.76 24.82 4.76
N THR A 114 19.54 25.84 4.42
CA THR A 114 19.34 26.56 3.15
C THR A 114 19.91 25.72 1.99
N ILE A 115 19.12 24.79 1.49
CA ILE A 115 19.33 24.26 0.13
C ILE A 115 19.02 25.41 -0.82
N ASN A 116 20.00 25.79 -1.62
CA ASN A 116 19.90 26.89 -2.57
C ASN A 116 18.80 26.55 -3.60
N PRO A 117 17.75 27.38 -3.79
CA PRO A 117 16.63 27.08 -4.71
C PRO A 117 17.03 26.89 -6.18
N GLN A 118 18.30 27.14 -6.53
CA GLN A 118 18.82 27.07 -7.89
C GLN A 118 19.51 25.74 -8.24
N ASP A 119 19.71 24.81 -7.29
CA ASP A 119 20.53 23.61 -7.53
C ASP A 119 19.77 22.38 -8.06
N THR A 120 18.51 22.50 -8.48
CA THR A 120 17.77 21.39 -9.12
C THR A 120 16.90 21.88 -10.27
N THR A 121 17.51 22.30 -11.38
CA THR A 121 16.81 22.84 -12.56
C THR A 121 16.49 21.76 -13.59
N THR A 122 15.98 20.60 -13.19
CA THR A 122 15.30 19.74 -14.18
C THR A 122 13.91 20.35 -14.39
N PRO A 123 13.59 20.89 -15.59
CA PRO A 123 12.28 21.48 -15.83
C PRO A 123 11.21 20.39 -15.72
N LEU A 124 10.15 20.68 -14.97
CA LEU A 124 9.02 19.76 -14.83
C LEU A 124 8.36 19.56 -16.21
N SER A 125 8.09 18.30 -16.59
CA SER A 125 7.51 17.98 -17.89
C SER A 125 6.10 18.60 -18.05
N PRO A 126 5.82 19.36 -19.12
CA PRO A 126 4.51 19.96 -19.36
C PRO A 126 3.38 18.93 -19.58
N LEU A 127 3.72 17.68 -19.93
CA LEU A 127 2.79 16.57 -20.19
C LEU A 127 2.35 15.84 -18.91
N ASP A 128 2.89 16.23 -17.75
CA ASP A 128 2.57 15.62 -16.47
C ASP A 128 1.23 16.15 -15.93
N PRO A 129 0.23 15.29 -15.67
CA PRO A 129 -1.08 15.71 -15.16
C PRO A 129 -1.01 16.55 -13.89
N ASN A 130 -0.03 16.32 -13.01
CA ASN A 130 0.14 17.10 -11.80
C ASN A 130 0.58 18.54 -12.10
N ILE A 131 1.45 18.70 -13.11
CA ILE A 131 1.91 20.02 -13.56
C ILE A 131 0.76 20.78 -14.22
N SER A 132 -0.10 20.09 -14.96
CA SER A 132 -1.33 20.66 -15.49
C SER A 132 -2.24 21.21 -14.38
N ILE A 133 -2.47 20.45 -13.30
CA ILE A 133 -3.26 20.92 -12.14
C ILE A 133 -2.60 22.12 -11.47
N LEU A 134 -1.28 22.08 -11.24
CA LEU A 134 -0.56 23.20 -10.63
C LEU A 134 -0.61 24.46 -11.49
N ASN A 135 -0.49 24.33 -12.81
CA ASN A 135 -0.62 25.44 -13.76
C ASN A 135 -2.04 26.00 -13.80
N PHE A 136 -3.06 25.13 -13.76
CA PHE A 136 -4.45 25.55 -13.62
C PHE A 136 -4.63 26.41 -12.36
N LEU A 137 -4.13 25.96 -11.21
CA LEU A 137 -4.22 26.73 -9.96
C LEU A 137 -3.47 28.06 -10.05
N LYS A 138 -2.27 28.09 -10.64
CA LYS A 138 -1.45 29.30 -10.80
C LYS A 138 -2.08 30.36 -11.70
N ASN A 139 -2.83 29.92 -12.71
CA ASN A 139 -3.52 30.79 -13.67
C ASN A 139 -4.95 31.14 -13.23
N ASP A 140 -5.35 30.73 -12.04
CA ASP A 140 -6.66 30.98 -11.47
C ASP A 140 -6.58 32.01 -10.32
N PRO A 141 -7.61 32.85 -10.10
CA PRO A 141 -7.65 33.79 -8.98
C PRO A 141 -7.37 33.19 -7.59
N ILE A 142 -7.58 31.88 -7.39
CA ILE A 142 -7.19 31.19 -6.15
C ILE A 142 -5.70 31.35 -5.81
N TYR A 143 -4.83 31.56 -6.81
CA TYR A 143 -3.38 31.75 -6.61
C TYR A 143 -3.03 33.05 -5.85
N LEU A 144 -3.96 34.01 -5.81
CA LEU A 144 -3.78 35.26 -5.09
C LEU A 144 -3.86 35.08 -3.56
N LEU A 145 -4.42 33.96 -3.10
CA LEU A 145 -4.46 33.61 -1.69
C LEU A 145 -3.07 33.14 -1.22
N PRO A 146 -2.43 33.81 -0.23
CA PRO A 146 -1.06 33.50 0.20
C PRO A 146 -0.85 32.04 0.59
N GLU A 147 -1.81 31.46 1.31
CA GLU A 147 -1.79 30.07 1.76
C GLU A 147 -1.85 29.07 0.60
N CYS A 148 -2.59 29.40 -0.47
CA CYS A 148 -2.66 28.59 -1.68
C CYS A 148 -1.33 28.62 -2.44
N LYS A 149 -0.75 29.82 -2.57
CA LYS A 149 0.54 30.02 -3.24
C LYS A 149 1.67 29.24 -2.55
N GLU A 150 1.71 29.28 -1.22
CA GLU A 150 2.68 28.51 -0.43
C GLU A 150 2.48 27.00 -0.59
N ALA A 151 1.23 26.53 -0.57
CA ALA A 151 0.90 25.13 -0.77
C ALA A 151 1.30 24.60 -2.15
N ILE A 152 1.04 25.38 -3.21
CA ILE A 152 1.47 25.07 -4.58
C ILE A 152 3.00 24.96 -4.64
N SER A 153 3.73 25.89 -4.02
CA SER A 153 5.20 25.85 -3.97
C SER A 153 5.74 24.62 -3.24
N ASN A 154 5.07 24.20 -2.15
CA ASN A 154 5.43 22.99 -1.42
C ASN A 154 5.16 21.73 -2.24
N LEU A 155 4.03 21.66 -2.95
CA LEU A 155 3.72 20.55 -3.85
C LEU A 155 4.74 20.47 -5.00
N GLU A 156 5.11 21.59 -5.61
CA GLU A 156 6.16 21.61 -6.65
C GLU A 156 7.50 21.09 -6.13
N SER A 157 7.86 21.44 -4.90
CA SER A 157 9.07 20.94 -4.25
C SER A 157 8.99 19.44 -3.99
N LEU A 158 7.85 18.95 -3.51
CA LEU A 158 7.60 17.51 -3.33
C LEU A 158 7.72 16.74 -4.66
N LEU A 159 7.19 17.29 -5.76
CA LEU A 159 7.31 16.67 -7.08
C LEU A 159 8.78 16.56 -7.51
N ARG A 160 9.58 17.63 -7.36
CA ARG A 160 11.03 17.58 -7.64
C ARG A 160 11.76 16.55 -6.77
N TYR A 161 11.42 16.46 -5.48
CA TYR A 161 12.00 15.44 -4.61
C TYR A 161 11.60 14.03 -5.06
N ALA A 162 10.36 13.83 -5.49
CA ALA A 162 9.88 12.55 -6.01
C ALA A 162 10.59 12.13 -7.32
N ASP A 163 11.01 13.09 -8.14
CA ASP A 163 11.86 12.83 -9.32
C ASP A 163 13.24 12.33 -8.87
N ILE A 164 13.88 13.00 -7.92
CA ILE A 164 15.20 12.61 -7.38
C ILE A 164 15.17 11.19 -6.81
N TYR A 165 14.13 10.87 -6.04
CA TYR A 165 13.97 9.55 -5.41
C TYR A 165 13.31 8.50 -6.33
N GLY A 166 12.96 8.85 -7.58
CA GLY A 166 12.47 7.90 -8.58
C GLY A 166 11.02 7.40 -8.38
N PHE A 167 10.19 8.07 -7.58
CA PHE A 167 8.79 7.68 -7.33
C PHE A 167 7.75 8.67 -7.89
N ARG A 168 8.18 9.66 -8.68
CA ARG A 168 7.31 10.66 -9.31
C ARG A 168 6.06 10.10 -9.97
N LYS A 169 6.22 9.01 -10.73
CA LYS A 169 5.15 8.33 -11.50
C LYS A 169 4.03 7.76 -10.63
N ASN A 170 4.26 7.58 -9.34
CA ASN A 170 3.28 7.08 -8.39
C ASN A 170 2.49 8.22 -7.71
N LEU A 171 2.93 9.48 -7.84
CA LEU A 171 2.25 10.63 -7.23
C LEU A 171 1.18 11.22 -8.15
N LYS A 172 0.03 11.53 -7.54
CA LYS A 172 -1.09 12.20 -8.19
C LYS A 172 -1.67 13.28 -7.29
N ILE A 173 -1.72 14.52 -7.76
CA ILE A 173 -2.39 15.62 -7.09
C ILE A 173 -3.89 15.38 -7.23
N ASN A 174 -4.59 15.33 -6.10
CA ASN A 174 -6.02 15.17 -6.03
C ASN A 174 -6.64 16.28 -5.17
N LEU A 175 -7.29 17.25 -5.81
CA LEU A 175 -7.88 18.41 -5.11
C LEU A 175 -9.13 18.06 -4.30
N SER A 176 -9.75 16.89 -4.51
CA SER A 176 -10.87 16.40 -3.69
C SER A 176 -10.41 15.63 -2.44
N LEU A 177 -9.10 15.38 -2.28
CA LEU A 177 -8.58 14.66 -1.11
C LEU A 177 -8.69 15.51 0.16
N ALA A 178 -9.70 15.22 0.98
CA ALA A 178 -10.05 15.96 2.19
C ALA A 178 -10.01 15.08 3.46
N ARG A 179 -8.83 14.54 3.79
CA ARG A 179 -8.61 13.71 4.99
C ARG A 179 -8.19 14.53 6.20
N GLY A 180 -8.34 13.94 7.40
CA GLY A 180 -7.79 14.45 8.67
C GLY A 180 -8.15 15.90 8.95
N LEU A 181 -9.44 16.23 8.77
CA LEU A 181 -9.98 17.59 8.78
C LEU A 181 -9.64 18.38 10.05
N ASP A 182 -9.41 17.66 11.16
CA ASP A 182 -9.23 18.25 12.48
C ASP A 182 -7.75 18.51 12.84
N TYR A 183 -6.79 17.93 12.09
CA TYR A 183 -5.38 17.98 12.50
C TYR A 183 -4.35 18.18 11.37
N TYR A 184 -4.67 17.89 10.10
CA TYR A 184 -3.74 18.22 9.03
C TYR A 184 -3.72 19.74 8.76
N THR A 185 -2.51 20.25 8.53
CA THR A 185 -2.20 21.69 8.41
C THR A 185 -1.53 22.03 7.07
N GLY A 186 -1.12 21.02 6.29
CA GLY A 186 -0.45 21.19 5.00
C GLY A 186 -0.66 19.94 4.14
N LEU A 187 0.43 19.34 3.64
CA LEU A 187 0.41 18.10 2.86
C LEU A 187 -0.52 17.04 3.45
N ILE A 188 -1.31 16.42 2.58
CA ILE A 188 -2.14 15.24 2.84
C ILE A 188 -1.71 14.17 1.84
N ILE A 189 -1.51 12.94 2.29
CA ILE A 189 -1.17 11.79 1.44
C ILE A 189 -2.13 10.63 1.70
N GLU A 190 -2.51 9.95 0.63
CA GLU A 190 -3.30 8.73 0.67
C GLU A 190 -2.79 7.78 -0.41
N ALA A 191 -2.55 6.51 -0.07
CA ALA A 191 -2.14 5.52 -1.08
C ALA A 191 -3.14 4.37 -1.18
N SER A 192 -3.37 3.89 -2.40
CA SER A 192 -4.23 2.76 -2.72
C SER A 192 -3.58 1.87 -3.79
N TYR A 193 -3.95 0.59 -3.80
CA TYR A 193 -3.54 -0.31 -4.89
C TYR A 193 -4.44 -0.11 -6.10
N LYS A 194 -3.84 -0.08 -7.29
CA LYS A 194 -4.59 0.00 -8.54
C LYS A 194 -5.38 -1.30 -8.72
N ASN A 195 -6.63 -1.19 -9.19
CA ASN A 195 -7.51 -2.32 -9.48
C ASN A 195 -7.81 -3.24 -8.28
N SER A 196 -7.76 -2.72 -7.05
CA SER A 196 -8.14 -3.47 -5.85
C SER A 196 -9.33 -2.81 -5.15
N GLU A 197 -10.26 -3.61 -4.66
CA GLU A 197 -11.42 -3.14 -3.88
C GLU A 197 -11.07 -2.78 -2.43
N VAL A 198 -9.80 -2.89 -2.04
CA VAL A 198 -9.36 -2.82 -0.63
C VAL A 198 -9.30 -1.38 -0.10
N GLY A 199 -9.47 -0.40 -0.99
CA GLY A 199 -9.45 1.03 -0.69
C GLY A 199 -8.05 1.52 -0.30
N SER A 200 -8.01 2.62 0.47
CA SER A 200 -6.75 3.19 0.94
C SER A 200 -6.02 2.27 1.93
N VAL A 201 -4.73 2.08 1.70
CA VAL A 201 -3.81 1.28 2.51
C VAL A 201 -2.80 2.12 3.28
N LEU A 202 -2.73 3.42 2.99
CA LEU A 202 -1.88 4.37 3.68
C LEU A 202 -2.58 5.72 3.75
N GLY A 203 -2.52 6.37 4.92
CA GLY A 203 -2.94 7.75 5.11
C GLY A 203 -1.88 8.52 5.89
N GLY A 204 -1.68 9.79 5.56
CA GLY A 204 -0.69 10.62 6.24
C GLY A 204 -0.79 12.10 5.87
N GLY A 205 0.11 12.89 6.41
CA GLY A 205 0.19 14.31 6.14
C GLY A 205 0.99 15.10 7.18
N ARG A 206 0.92 16.42 7.07
CA ARG A 206 1.60 17.40 7.93
C ARG A 206 0.63 17.97 8.98
N TYR A 207 1.00 17.99 10.27
CA TYR A 207 0.12 18.30 11.40
C TYR A 207 0.83 19.12 12.50
N ASP A 208 1.16 20.37 12.19
CA ASP A 208 1.98 21.24 13.06
C ASP A 208 1.31 21.63 14.40
N ASN A 209 -0.02 21.56 14.47
CA ASN A 209 -0.77 22.03 15.65
C ASN A 209 -1.08 20.90 16.66
N LEU A 210 -0.82 19.64 16.32
CA LEU A 210 -1.30 18.50 17.11
C LEU A 210 -0.65 18.44 18.50
N ILE A 211 0.65 18.73 18.58
CA ILE A 211 1.40 18.68 19.83
C ILE A 211 1.09 19.90 20.72
N SER A 212 0.72 21.03 20.13
CA SER A 212 0.38 22.26 20.85
C SER A 212 -0.85 22.11 21.76
N GLY A 213 -1.69 21.08 21.55
CA GLY A 213 -2.78 20.74 22.47
C GLY A 213 -2.32 20.12 23.79
N PHE A 214 -1.09 19.60 23.86
CA PHE A 214 -0.54 18.88 25.02
C PHE A 214 0.53 19.67 25.77
N GLN A 215 1.15 20.67 25.15
CA GLN A 215 2.19 21.49 25.77
C GLN A 215 2.01 22.97 25.42
N LYS A 216 2.10 23.84 26.44
CA LYS A 216 2.25 25.29 26.23
C LYS A 216 3.65 25.55 25.65
N GLY A 217 3.72 26.02 24.42
CA GLY A 217 4.98 26.29 23.74
C GLY A 217 4.79 26.60 22.26
N ASN A 218 5.92 26.72 21.55
CA ASN A 218 5.93 26.95 20.10
C ASN A 218 5.30 25.77 19.34
N LYS A 219 4.71 26.04 18.18
CA LYS A 219 4.26 25.00 17.25
C LYS A 219 5.42 24.08 16.90
N ILE A 220 5.19 22.76 16.96
CA ILE A 220 6.19 21.76 16.59
C ILE A 220 5.76 21.16 15.25
N PRO A 221 6.46 21.49 14.14
CA PRO A 221 6.13 20.96 12.83
C PRO A 221 6.29 19.44 12.79
N CYS A 222 5.24 18.75 12.34
CA CYS A 222 5.23 17.29 12.27
C CYS A 222 4.70 16.83 10.92
N ALA A 223 5.28 15.76 10.39
CA ALA A 223 4.75 15.04 9.24
C ALA A 223 4.94 13.54 9.46
N GLY A 224 3.98 12.75 8.99
CA GLY A 224 4.05 11.31 9.12
C GLY A 224 2.92 10.62 8.37
N PHE A 225 2.93 9.30 8.43
CA PHE A 225 1.92 8.47 7.80
C PHE A 225 1.70 7.20 8.61
N SER A 226 0.59 6.54 8.33
CA SER A 226 0.21 5.25 8.90
C SER A 226 -0.13 4.28 7.78
N ILE A 227 0.26 3.02 7.95
CA ILE A 227 0.01 1.94 7.00
C ILE A 227 -1.06 1.01 7.58
N GLY A 228 -2.08 0.72 6.78
CA GLY A 228 -3.12 -0.26 7.09
C GLY A 228 -2.62 -1.69 6.88
N ILE A 229 -1.81 -2.20 7.80
CA ILE A 229 -1.20 -3.54 7.72
C ILE A 229 -2.24 -4.64 7.46
N SER A 230 -3.41 -4.58 8.09
CA SER A 230 -4.48 -5.57 7.90
C SER A 230 -4.96 -5.66 6.43
N ARG A 231 -5.00 -4.53 5.72
CA ARG A 231 -5.37 -4.47 4.29
C ARG A 231 -4.29 -5.05 3.40
N ILE A 232 -3.02 -4.85 3.77
CA ILE A 232 -1.90 -5.46 3.08
C ILE A 232 -1.95 -6.99 3.26
N PHE A 233 -2.24 -7.48 4.47
CA PHE A 233 -2.38 -8.90 4.71
C PHE A 233 -3.53 -9.53 3.91
N SER A 234 -4.70 -8.88 3.80
CA SER A 234 -5.80 -9.43 3.00
C SER A 234 -5.45 -9.57 1.50
N LEU A 235 -4.56 -8.71 0.99
CA LEU A 235 -4.04 -8.82 -0.38
C LEU A 235 -3.00 -9.94 -0.52
N LEU A 236 -2.22 -10.19 0.52
CA LEU A 236 -1.17 -11.20 0.52
C LEU A 236 -1.71 -12.63 0.75
N ILE A 237 -2.70 -12.80 1.63
CA ILE A 237 -3.21 -14.12 2.05
C ILE A 237 -3.60 -15.03 0.88
N PRO A 238 -4.30 -14.54 -0.19
CA PRO A 238 -4.63 -15.38 -1.34
C PRO A 238 -3.39 -15.90 -2.09
N SER A 239 -2.31 -15.13 -2.08
CA SER A 239 -1.03 -15.46 -2.73
C SER A 239 -0.09 -16.27 -1.83
N PHE A 240 -0.32 -16.30 -0.53
CA PHE A 240 0.39 -17.20 0.38
C PHE A 240 -0.06 -18.63 0.12
N SER A 241 0.79 -19.40 -0.54
CA SER A 241 0.62 -20.84 -0.61
C SER A 241 0.68 -21.39 0.82
N LYS A 242 -0.34 -22.16 1.18
CA LYS A 242 -0.44 -22.88 2.46
C LYS A 242 0.53 -24.08 2.46
N GLU A 243 1.75 -23.89 1.98
CA GLU A 243 2.77 -24.93 2.01
C GLU A 243 3.11 -25.18 3.46
N SER A 244 2.80 -26.39 3.93
CA SER A 244 3.24 -26.82 5.25
C SER A 244 4.77 -26.74 5.29
N GLU A 245 5.30 -26.21 6.39
CA GLU A 245 6.72 -26.36 6.67
C GLU A 245 7.14 -27.83 6.84
N ILE A 246 6.17 -28.73 7.06
CA ILE A 246 6.39 -30.17 7.12
C ILE A 246 6.75 -30.67 5.73
N GLN A 247 7.97 -31.19 5.61
CA GLN A 247 8.54 -31.72 4.38
C GLN A 247 8.14 -33.19 4.20
N VAL A 248 8.06 -33.93 5.32
CA VAL A 248 7.86 -35.37 5.34
C VAL A 248 6.81 -35.76 6.37
N PHE A 249 5.79 -36.50 5.95
CA PHE A 249 4.88 -37.17 6.87
C PHE A 249 5.23 -38.65 6.98
N VAL A 250 5.21 -39.21 8.19
CA VAL A 250 5.49 -40.63 8.43
C VAL A 250 4.19 -41.34 8.76
N SER A 251 3.87 -42.36 7.97
CA SER A 251 2.69 -43.22 8.08
C SER A 251 3.12 -44.68 8.18
N SER A 252 2.15 -45.55 8.42
CA SER A 252 2.32 -46.99 8.33
C SER A 252 1.25 -47.62 7.44
N SER A 253 1.51 -48.83 6.94
CA SER A 253 0.54 -49.64 6.20
C SER A 253 0.18 -50.87 7.04
N GLY A 254 -1.08 -50.98 7.44
CA GLY A 254 -1.53 -52.02 8.37
C GLY A 254 -0.89 -51.91 9.77
N GLY A 255 -1.15 -52.91 10.62
CA GLY A 255 -0.56 -53.07 11.95
C GLY A 255 -0.72 -51.88 12.91
N LEU A 256 0.02 -51.93 14.03
CA LEU A 256 0.07 -50.88 15.06
C LEU A 256 1.52 -50.38 15.24
N PHE A 257 2.11 -49.83 14.17
CA PHE A 257 3.54 -49.49 14.08
C PHE A 257 3.90 -48.09 14.59
N LEU A 258 3.31 -47.65 15.71
CA LEU A 258 3.54 -46.29 16.23
C LEU A 258 5.01 -46.07 16.63
N GLU A 259 5.63 -47.05 17.28
CA GLU A 259 7.00 -46.95 17.76
C GLU A 259 8.00 -46.81 16.60
N GLU A 260 7.76 -47.52 15.51
CA GLU A 260 8.56 -47.52 14.29
C GLU A 260 8.44 -46.17 13.59
N ARG A 261 7.23 -45.63 13.49
CA ARG A 261 7.03 -44.26 12.98
C ARG A 261 7.77 -43.24 13.85
N MET A 262 7.77 -43.39 15.17
CA MET A 262 8.51 -42.50 16.09
C MET A 262 10.03 -42.62 15.92
N LYS A 263 10.57 -43.82 15.67
CA LYS A 263 12.00 -44.05 15.37
C LYS A 263 12.40 -43.35 14.06
N ILE A 264 11.61 -43.50 13.00
CA ILE A 264 11.78 -42.79 11.72
C ILE A 264 11.77 -41.27 11.95
N LEU A 265 10.76 -40.79 12.67
CA LEU A 265 10.58 -39.36 12.95
C LEU A 265 11.76 -38.76 13.73
N LYS A 266 12.28 -39.47 14.74
CA LYS A 266 13.48 -39.07 15.50
C LYS A 266 14.68 -38.90 14.58
N LYS A 267 14.90 -39.86 13.67
CA LYS A 267 16.02 -39.84 12.73
C LYS A 267 15.92 -38.73 11.69
N LEU A 268 14.74 -38.49 11.14
CA LEU A 268 14.51 -37.35 10.23
C LEU A 268 14.82 -36.02 10.95
N ARG A 269 14.29 -35.85 12.17
CA ARG A 269 14.49 -34.64 12.96
C ARG A 269 15.95 -34.43 13.39
N SER A 270 16.70 -35.48 13.72
CA SER A 270 18.14 -35.37 14.03
C SER A 270 18.96 -34.86 12.83
N HIS A 271 18.43 -35.00 11.62
CA HIS A 271 19.00 -34.47 10.38
C HIS A 271 18.34 -33.17 9.90
N LYS A 272 17.60 -32.48 10.78
CA LYS A 272 16.89 -31.21 10.51
C LYS A 272 15.81 -31.30 9.42
N ILE A 273 15.30 -32.49 9.13
CA ILE A 273 14.17 -32.69 8.20
C ILE A 273 12.86 -32.48 8.97
N LYS A 274 12.10 -31.45 8.59
CA LYS A 274 10.82 -31.10 9.21
C LYS A 274 9.81 -32.19 8.92
N SER A 275 9.42 -32.92 9.95
CA SER A 275 8.63 -34.15 9.81
C SER A 275 7.58 -34.32 10.90
N GLU A 276 6.48 -34.99 10.55
CA GLU A 276 5.33 -35.23 11.43
C GLU A 276 4.76 -36.66 11.26
N THR A 277 4.06 -37.17 12.26
CA THR A 277 3.23 -38.37 12.21
C THR A 277 2.02 -38.18 13.12
N PHE A 278 0.94 -38.94 12.94
CA PHE A 278 -0.07 -39.04 13.97
C PHE A 278 0.36 -40.01 15.08
N TYR A 279 0.19 -39.58 16.33
CA TYR A 279 0.52 -40.34 17.54
C TYR A 279 -0.61 -41.29 17.97
N THR A 280 -1.37 -41.80 17.01
CA THR A 280 -2.45 -42.78 17.21
C THR A 280 -1.99 -44.16 16.75
N LYS A 281 -2.45 -45.21 17.44
CA LYS A 281 -2.03 -46.59 17.12
C LYS A 281 -2.63 -47.09 15.80
N ARG A 282 -3.88 -46.72 15.51
CA ARG A 282 -4.58 -47.06 14.25
C ARG A 282 -4.77 -45.82 13.41
N TYR A 283 -4.48 -45.94 12.12
CA TYR A 283 -4.83 -44.91 11.16
C TYR A 283 -4.90 -45.47 9.75
N ASN A 284 -5.69 -44.84 8.89
CA ASN A 284 -5.84 -45.22 7.49
C ASN A 284 -4.80 -44.51 6.62
N LEU A 285 -4.01 -45.26 5.85
CA LEU A 285 -2.98 -44.71 4.96
C LEU A 285 -3.56 -43.74 3.92
N ASN A 286 -4.76 -44.01 3.39
CA ASN A 286 -5.42 -43.13 2.42
C ASN A 286 -5.78 -41.79 3.06
N GLU A 287 -6.30 -41.79 4.29
CA GLU A 287 -6.59 -40.55 5.03
C GLU A 287 -5.32 -39.72 5.28
N HIS A 288 -4.20 -40.37 5.65
CA HIS A 288 -2.91 -39.68 5.77
C HIS A 288 -2.48 -39.04 4.46
N LYS A 289 -2.56 -39.79 3.36
CA LYS A 289 -2.19 -39.32 2.03
C LYS A 289 -3.04 -38.12 1.60
N GLU A 290 -4.35 -38.20 1.75
CA GLU A 290 -5.26 -37.09 1.46
C GLU A 290 -4.93 -35.85 2.31
N ASN A 291 -4.64 -36.03 3.60
CA ASN A 291 -4.27 -34.94 4.49
C ASN A 291 -2.93 -34.29 4.10
N CYS A 292 -1.94 -35.11 3.73
CA CYS A 292 -0.65 -34.63 3.23
C CYS A 292 -0.81 -33.78 1.96
N ILE A 293 -1.61 -34.25 1.00
CA ILE A 293 -1.92 -33.50 -0.23
C ILE A 293 -2.64 -32.18 0.10
N LYS A 294 -3.64 -32.21 0.99
CA LYS A 294 -4.38 -31.00 1.44
C LYS A 294 -3.45 -29.98 2.12
N LYS A 295 -2.45 -30.44 2.87
CA LYS A 295 -1.45 -29.61 3.56
C LYS A 295 -0.25 -29.23 2.68
N GLY A 296 -0.16 -29.75 1.44
CA GLY A 296 0.98 -29.53 0.57
C GLY A 296 2.29 -30.17 1.05
N ILE A 297 2.22 -31.24 1.84
CA ILE A 297 3.40 -32.00 2.29
C ILE A 297 3.95 -32.80 1.10
N LYS A 298 5.25 -32.68 0.82
CA LYS A 298 5.88 -33.23 -0.38
C LYS A 298 6.15 -34.73 -0.32
N TYR A 299 6.52 -35.27 0.85
CA TYR A 299 6.91 -36.68 0.97
C TYR A 299 6.10 -37.40 2.03
N LEU A 300 5.72 -38.64 1.74
CA LEU A 300 5.09 -39.57 2.66
C LEU A 300 5.99 -40.80 2.81
N ILE A 301 6.53 -41.04 4.00
CA ILE A 301 7.21 -42.29 4.34
C ILE A 301 6.18 -43.26 4.88
N VAL A 302 6.20 -44.50 4.41
CA VAL A 302 5.33 -45.59 4.85
C VAL A 302 6.18 -46.76 5.31
N VAL A 303 5.83 -47.30 6.48
CA VAL A 303 6.44 -48.50 7.05
C VAL A 303 5.37 -49.56 7.34
N GLY A 304 5.61 -50.79 6.94
CA GLY A 304 4.79 -51.97 7.29
C GLY A 304 5.68 -53.10 7.80
N GLN A 305 5.07 -54.25 8.11
CA GLN A 305 5.78 -55.39 8.68
C GLN A 305 6.97 -55.84 7.82
N GLY A 306 6.78 -55.94 6.50
CA GLY A 306 7.83 -56.38 5.58
C GLY A 306 9.00 -55.40 5.47
N GLU A 307 8.72 -54.09 5.50
CA GLU A 307 9.76 -53.05 5.51
C GLU A 307 10.54 -53.07 6.84
N ILE A 308 9.86 -53.28 7.97
CA ILE A 308 10.50 -53.38 9.30
C ILE A 308 11.48 -54.56 9.33
N GLU A 309 11.05 -55.74 8.86
CA GLU A 309 11.88 -56.94 8.83
C GLU A 309 13.11 -56.79 7.92
N LYS A 310 12.98 -56.03 6.83
CA LYS A 310 14.07 -55.74 5.89
C LYS A 310 14.96 -54.57 6.31
N GLY A 311 14.58 -53.80 7.33
CA GLY A 311 15.27 -52.56 7.69
C GLY A 311 15.09 -51.44 6.67
N THR A 312 14.01 -51.46 5.88
CA THR A 312 13.73 -50.49 4.82
C THR A 312 12.53 -49.60 5.16
N VAL A 313 12.29 -48.57 4.36
CA VAL A 313 11.08 -47.75 4.35
C VAL A 313 10.65 -47.43 2.92
N VAL A 314 9.35 -47.22 2.69
CA VAL A 314 8.84 -46.78 1.39
C VAL A 314 8.63 -45.27 1.41
N ILE A 315 9.27 -44.55 0.49
CA ILE A 315 9.13 -43.10 0.33
C ILE A 315 8.26 -42.83 -0.90
N MET A 316 7.17 -42.09 -0.71
CA MET A 316 6.25 -41.65 -1.75
C MET A 316 6.37 -40.14 -1.96
N GLU A 317 6.55 -39.72 -3.21
CA GLU A 317 6.52 -38.31 -3.60
C GLU A 317 5.06 -37.90 -3.91
N LEU A 318 4.57 -36.89 -3.19
CA LEU A 318 3.22 -36.36 -3.33
C LEU A 318 3.27 -35.10 -4.20
N GLY A 319 2.69 -35.20 -5.41
CA GLY A 319 2.55 -34.05 -6.30
C GLY A 319 1.41 -33.11 -5.85
N LYS A 320 1.61 -31.80 -6.01
CA LYS A 320 0.48 -30.88 -6.14
C LYS A 320 -0.09 -31.06 -7.54
N GLU A 321 -1.16 -31.85 -7.72
CA GLU A 321 -2.28 -31.47 -8.60
C GLU A 321 -3.42 -32.50 -8.69
N LYS A 322 -4.63 -31.94 -8.77
CA LYS A 322 -5.93 -32.52 -9.16
C LYS A 322 -6.00 -32.98 -10.64
N LYS A 323 -4.87 -33.05 -11.35
CA LYS A 323 -4.79 -33.35 -12.80
C LYS A 323 -3.63 -34.28 -13.18
N LEU A 324 -3.13 -35.08 -12.25
CA LEU A 324 -2.47 -36.32 -12.65
C LEU A 324 -3.55 -37.35 -12.94
N GLU A 325 -3.71 -37.67 -14.23
CA GLU A 325 -4.28 -38.95 -14.62
C GLU A 325 -3.67 -40.06 -13.74
N LEU A 326 -4.54 -40.95 -13.25
CA LEU A 326 -4.16 -42.11 -12.48
C LEU A 326 -3.01 -42.84 -13.18
N GLY A 327 -1.84 -42.99 -12.54
CA GLY A 327 -0.93 -44.05 -13.00
C GLY A 327 0.53 -44.07 -12.58
N LYS A 328 1.17 -43.02 -12.06
CA LYS A 328 2.59 -43.11 -11.67
C LYS A 328 2.91 -42.40 -10.35
N GLU A 329 2.51 -43.02 -9.25
CA GLU A 329 3.08 -42.71 -7.94
C GLU A 329 4.57 -43.08 -7.96
N LYS A 330 5.46 -42.12 -7.77
CA LYS A 330 6.89 -42.42 -7.62
C LYS A 330 7.13 -42.90 -6.20
N LYS A 331 7.12 -44.23 -6.04
CA LYS A 331 7.47 -44.93 -4.80
C LYS A 331 8.89 -45.45 -4.91
N MET A 332 9.64 -45.35 -3.82
CA MET A 332 10.97 -45.94 -3.73
C MET A 332 11.14 -46.56 -2.35
N GLU A 333 11.51 -47.83 -2.33
CA GLU A 333 11.97 -48.49 -1.11
C GLU A 333 13.43 -48.10 -0.88
N VAL A 334 13.74 -47.63 0.32
CA VAL A 334 15.07 -47.11 0.70
C VAL A 334 15.45 -47.71 2.05
N ASP A 335 16.72 -48.02 2.23
CA ASP A 335 17.26 -48.45 3.51
C ASP A 335 17.00 -47.39 4.61
N PHE A 336 16.63 -47.83 5.81
CA PHE A 336 16.35 -46.94 6.93
C PHE A 336 17.54 -46.04 7.29
N ASP A 337 18.78 -46.49 7.09
CA ASP A 337 20.02 -45.74 7.29
C ASP A 337 20.31 -44.71 6.20
N GLU A 338 19.70 -44.85 5.03
CA GLU A 338 19.92 -43.94 3.90
C GLU A 338 18.75 -42.99 3.63
N MET A 339 17.60 -43.18 4.27
CA MET A 339 16.39 -42.39 3.98
C MET A 339 16.58 -40.87 4.07
N ASN A 340 17.38 -40.37 5.01
CA ASN A 340 17.62 -38.93 5.16
C ASN A 340 18.50 -38.38 4.03
N LYS A 341 19.48 -39.16 3.55
CA LYS A 341 20.30 -38.79 2.39
C LYS A 341 19.43 -38.72 1.14
N TYR A 342 18.55 -39.71 0.95
CA TYR A 342 17.61 -39.73 -0.16
C TYR A 342 16.69 -38.51 -0.17
N ILE A 343 16.07 -38.19 0.97
CA ILE A 343 15.18 -37.03 1.08
C ILE A 343 15.93 -35.72 0.84
N ASN A 344 17.09 -35.52 1.47
CA ASN A 344 17.88 -34.31 1.26
C ASN A 344 18.29 -34.16 -0.21
N CYS A 345 18.74 -35.22 -0.87
CA CYS A 345 19.08 -35.20 -2.28
C CYS A 345 17.89 -34.78 -3.16
N ARG A 346 16.70 -35.35 -2.93
CA ARG A 346 15.49 -34.97 -3.68
C ARG A 346 15.01 -33.55 -3.38
N MET A 347 15.14 -33.11 -2.13
CA MET A 347 14.82 -31.73 -1.75
C MET A 347 15.78 -30.71 -2.35
N SER A 348 17.06 -31.05 -2.53
CA SER A 348 18.03 -30.19 -3.22
C SER A 348 17.79 -30.11 -4.74
N LEU A 349 17.32 -31.20 -5.35
CA LEU A 349 16.95 -31.22 -6.78
C LEU A 349 15.63 -30.47 -7.06
N HIS A 350 14.74 -30.42 -6.08
CA HIS A 350 13.45 -29.72 -6.15
C HIS A 350 13.23 -28.86 -4.91
N PRO A 351 14.01 -27.75 -4.77
CA PRO A 351 13.89 -26.88 -3.61
C PRO A 351 12.43 -26.46 -3.41
N PRO A 352 11.93 -26.36 -2.16
CA PRO A 352 10.69 -25.62 -1.93
C PRO A 352 10.83 -24.28 -2.62
N MET A 353 9.84 -23.92 -3.43
CA MET A 353 9.84 -22.69 -4.20
C MET A 353 9.96 -21.56 -3.17
N SER A 354 11.17 -21.05 -2.98
CA SER A 354 11.46 -20.08 -1.95
C SER A 354 10.70 -18.80 -2.27
N LEU A 355 10.03 -18.23 -1.27
CA LEU A 355 9.58 -16.83 -1.35
C LEU A 355 10.82 -15.95 -1.49
N ASP A 356 11.09 -15.53 -2.73
CA ASP A 356 12.10 -14.59 -3.23
C ASP A 356 13.55 -14.71 -2.71
N PRO A 357 14.57 -14.57 -3.59
CA PRO A 357 15.94 -14.40 -3.12
C PRO A 357 16.12 -13.05 -2.39
N PRO A 358 17.10 -12.94 -1.47
CA PRO A 358 17.41 -11.69 -0.78
C PRO A 358 17.80 -10.57 -1.78
N PRO A 359 17.68 -9.29 -1.38
CA PRO A 359 17.75 -8.13 -2.30
C PRO A 359 19.07 -7.91 -3.03
N SER A 360 20.10 -8.74 -2.82
CA SER A 360 21.44 -8.58 -3.37
C SER A 360 21.62 -9.10 -4.81
N GLU A 361 20.64 -9.78 -5.38
CA GLU A 361 20.73 -10.37 -6.75
C GLU A 361 19.73 -9.77 -7.75
N ARG A 362 19.24 -8.55 -7.52
CA ARG A 362 18.48 -7.83 -8.56
C ARG A 362 19.46 -7.00 -9.38
N GLU A 363 19.75 -7.45 -10.60
CA GLU A 363 20.43 -6.62 -11.60
C GLU A 363 19.74 -5.25 -11.73
N PRO A 364 20.50 -4.16 -11.94
CA PRO A 364 19.92 -2.85 -12.18
C PRO A 364 19.19 -2.88 -13.52
N PHE A 365 17.87 -2.68 -13.49
CA PHE A 365 17.09 -2.46 -14.69
C PHE A 365 17.57 -1.17 -15.37
N HIS A 366 18.17 -1.33 -16.55
CA HIS A 366 18.53 -0.25 -17.48
C HIS A 366 17.30 0.40 -18.11
#